data_AF-A0A328TNW7-F1
#
_entry.id   AF-A0A328TNW7-F1
#
_cell.length_a   1.000
_cell.length_b   1.000
_cell.length_c   1.000
_cell.angle_alpha   90.00
_cell.angle_beta   90.00
_cell.angle_gamma   90.00
#
_symmetry.space_group_name_H-M   'P 1'
#
loop_
_entity.id
_entity.type
_entity.pdbx_description
1 polymer ?
#
loop_
_entity_poly.entity_id
_entity_poly.type
_entity_poly.pdbx_seq_one_letter_code
_entity_poly.pdbx_strand_id
1 'polypeptide(L)'
;MGEVNAGFAMTLPPARAIAYFRSKGMTPTLSWKDMQDEAHAVRFAVAGITKLDVLSDIHNGLTRSLTEGATFRQFQDELEPLLQRKGWLGRGLVADEDGVLQGKKLMPYRLDTIFRTNIQSAYAAGRYQQQMSNVADRPYWQYNAVMDNRTRPTHSALNGRIFAGTTRYGRPSTHRMATTAAAGFAP
;
A
#
# COMPACT_ATOMS: atom_id res chain seq x y z
N MET A 1 9.50 23.61 25.65
CA MET A 1 9.12 22.74 24.51
C MET A 1 7.61 22.79 24.41
N GLY A 2 7.05 23.30 23.30
CA GLY A 2 5.60 23.36 23.13
C GLY A 2 5.00 21.96 23.14
N GLU A 3 3.89 21.77 23.86
CA GLU A 3 3.17 20.50 23.89
C GLU A 3 2.84 20.07 22.46
N VAL A 4 3.34 18.91 22.06
CA VAL A 4 2.95 18.28 20.80
C VAL A 4 1.51 17.82 20.97
N ASN A 5 0.56 18.56 20.41
CA ASN A 5 -0.84 18.16 20.40
C ASN A 5 -0.99 16.94 19.47
N ALA A 6 -1.12 15.75 20.07
CA ALA A 6 -1.27 14.50 19.33
C ALA A 6 -2.50 14.50 18.41
N GLY A 7 -3.58 15.18 18.81
CA GLY A 7 -4.79 15.35 17.98
C GLY A 7 -4.50 16.12 16.70
N PHE A 8 -3.79 17.26 16.79
CA PHE A 8 -3.33 18.02 15.63
C PHE A 8 -2.36 17.21 14.76
N ALA A 9 -1.40 16.50 15.37
CA ALA A 9 -0.47 15.65 14.63
C ALA A 9 -1.16 14.52 13.85
N MET A 10 -2.27 13.98 14.38
CA MET A 10 -3.11 12.99 13.68
C MET A 10 -3.91 13.58 12.51
N THR A 11 -4.12 14.90 12.46
CA THR A 11 -4.79 15.58 11.33
C THR A 11 -3.85 15.94 10.18
N LEU A 12 -2.53 15.85 10.38
CA LEU A 12 -1.56 16.17 9.33
C LEU A 12 -1.49 15.06 8.28
N PRO A 13 -1.48 15.39 6.97
CA PRO A 13 -1.30 14.39 5.93
C PRO A 13 0.04 13.65 6.08
N PRO A 14 0.08 12.32 5.83
CA PRO A 14 1.29 11.52 5.98
C PRO A 14 2.28 11.78 4.83
N ALA A 15 3.03 12.88 4.90
CA ALA A 15 3.86 13.39 3.80
C ALA A 15 4.78 12.35 3.15
N ARG A 16 5.44 11.50 3.96
CA ARG A 16 6.31 10.41 3.44
C ARG A 16 5.53 9.33 2.69
N ALA A 17 4.34 8.97 3.16
CA ALA A 17 3.47 8.00 2.49
C ALA A 17 2.94 8.57 1.17
N ILE A 18 2.54 9.85 1.16
CA ILE A 18 2.08 10.56 -0.04
C ILE A 18 3.20 10.66 -1.07
N ALA A 19 4.41 11.08 -0.66
CA ALA A 19 5.56 11.19 -1.53
C ALA A 19 5.94 9.84 -2.15
N TYR A 20 5.99 8.78 -1.33
CA TYR A 20 6.24 7.43 -1.80
C TYR A 20 5.18 6.97 -2.82
N PHE A 21 3.90 7.16 -2.52
CA PHE A 21 2.84 6.73 -3.43
C PHE A 21 2.88 7.49 -4.76
N ARG A 22 3.05 8.81 -4.73
CA ARG A 22 3.18 9.66 -5.94
C ARG A 22 4.42 9.37 -6.76
N SER A 23 5.51 8.90 -6.15
CA SER A 23 6.73 8.55 -6.89
C SER A 23 6.61 7.26 -7.73
N LYS A 24 5.53 6.49 -7.57
CA LYS A 24 5.35 5.25 -8.32
C LYS A 24 4.99 5.54 -9.77
N GLY A 25 5.76 5.01 -10.71
CA GLY A 25 5.43 5.05 -12.14
C GLY A 25 4.22 4.17 -12.46
N MET A 26 3.29 4.62 -13.29
CA MET A 26 2.15 3.79 -13.70
C MET A 26 2.59 2.73 -14.71
N THR A 27 2.21 1.47 -14.48
CA THR A 27 2.49 0.38 -15.42
C THR A 27 1.24 -0.49 -15.55
N PRO A 28 0.56 -0.46 -16.71
CA PRO A 28 -0.59 -1.31 -16.94
C PRO A 28 -0.19 -2.80 -16.95
N THR A 29 -1.01 -3.68 -16.36
CA THR A 29 -0.72 -5.12 -16.28
C THR A 29 -1.98 -5.98 -16.31
N LEU A 30 -1.90 -7.13 -16.96
CA LEU A 30 -2.98 -8.13 -16.98
C LEU A 30 -2.98 -9.00 -15.72
N SER A 31 -1.80 -9.35 -15.20
CA SER A 31 -1.68 -10.18 -14.01
C SER A 31 -0.72 -9.57 -12.99
N TRP A 32 -1.05 -9.76 -11.71
CA TRP A 32 -0.17 -9.40 -10.60
C TRP A 32 1.14 -10.19 -10.65
N LYS A 33 1.10 -11.44 -11.14
CA LYS A 33 2.29 -12.32 -11.23
C LYS A 33 3.33 -11.82 -12.25
N ASP A 34 2.94 -10.93 -13.14
CA ASP A 34 3.83 -10.42 -14.20
C ASP A 34 4.78 -9.33 -13.66
N MET A 35 4.57 -8.88 -12.42
CA MET A 35 5.42 -7.93 -11.73
C MET A 35 6.21 -8.61 -10.63
N GLN A 36 7.52 -8.35 -10.60
CA GLN A 36 8.37 -8.74 -9.49
C GLN A 36 8.09 -7.86 -8.25
N ASP A 37 8.35 -8.36 -7.05
CA ASP A 37 8.12 -7.62 -5.79
C ASP A 37 8.82 -6.24 -5.78
N GLU A 38 10.02 -6.16 -6.36
CA GLU A 38 10.77 -4.90 -6.51
C GLU A 38 10.07 -3.92 -7.47
N ALA A 39 9.41 -4.43 -8.52
CA ALA A 39 8.63 -3.61 -9.43
C ALA A 39 7.42 -2.98 -8.72
N HIS A 40 6.78 -3.67 -7.78
CA HIS A 40 5.69 -3.11 -6.98
C HIS A 40 6.13 -1.97 -6.05
N ALA A 41 7.41 -1.90 -5.70
CA ALA A 41 7.94 -0.82 -4.87
C ALA A 41 8.00 0.51 -5.64
N VAL A 42 8.24 0.47 -6.96
CA VAL A 42 8.47 1.64 -7.81
C VAL A 42 7.39 1.85 -8.88
N ARG A 43 6.50 0.87 -9.09
CA ARG A 43 5.42 0.95 -10.07
C ARG A 43 4.05 0.74 -9.43
N PHE A 44 3.09 1.55 -9.87
CA PHE A 44 1.67 1.39 -9.59
C PHE A 44 1.01 0.61 -10.71
N ALA A 45 0.35 -0.49 -10.35
CA ALA A 45 -0.36 -1.35 -11.27
C ALA A 45 -1.57 -1.97 -10.58
N VAL A 46 -2.62 -2.22 -11.35
CA VAL A 46 -3.81 -2.93 -10.89
C VAL A 46 -4.05 -4.10 -11.83
N ALA A 47 -4.00 -5.32 -11.30
CA ALA A 47 -4.13 -6.53 -12.10
C ALA A 47 -5.44 -6.54 -12.91
N GLY A 48 -5.32 -6.73 -14.22
CA GLY A 48 -6.44 -6.76 -15.15
C GLY A 48 -6.83 -5.39 -15.70
N ILE A 49 -6.12 -4.32 -15.33
CA ILE A 49 -6.31 -2.97 -15.90
C ILE A 49 -5.11 -2.68 -16.81
N THR A 50 -5.32 -2.75 -18.13
CA THR A 50 -4.28 -2.33 -19.10
C THR A 50 -4.53 -0.93 -19.67
N LYS A 51 -5.74 -0.39 -19.52
CA LYS A 51 -6.09 0.96 -19.96
C LYS A 51 -5.55 1.98 -18.97
N LEU A 52 -4.59 2.80 -19.42
CA LEU A 52 -3.90 3.80 -18.60
C LEU A 52 -4.86 4.83 -17.98
N ASP A 53 -5.88 5.23 -18.72
CA ASP A 53 -6.95 6.13 -18.24
C ASP A 53 -7.61 5.60 -16.96
N VAL A 54 -8.06 4.35 -16.97
CA VAL A 54 -8.70 3.70 -15.81
C VAL A 54 -7.72 3.52 -14.67
N LEU A 55 -6.46 3.19 -14.98
CA LEU A 55 -5.40 3.10 -13.97
C LEU A 55 -5.15 4.47 -13.30
N SER A 56 -5.19 5.56 -14.07
CA SER A 56 -5.04 6.93 -13.58
C SER A 56 -6.18 7.33 -12.65
N ASP A 57 -7.44 7.02 -13.00
CA ASP A 57 -8.59 7.28 -12.13
C ASP A 57 -8.44 6.62 -10.76
N ILE A 58 -8.04 5.34 -10.74
CA ILE A 58 -7.81 4.60 -9.50
C ILE A 58 -6.66 5.23 -8.71
N HIS A 59 -5.56 5.55 -9.37
CA HIS A 59 -4.41 6.19 -8.73
C HIS A 59 -4.77 7.55 -8.11
N ASN A 60 -5.58 8.35 -8.80
CA ASN A 60 -6.02 9.66 -8.32
C ASN A 60 -6.96 9.52 -7.12
N GLY A 61 -7.90 8.59 -7.15
CA GLY A 61 -8.76 8.29 -6.00
C GLY A 61 -7.97 7.85 -4.76
N LEU A 62 -6.94 7.01 -4.95
CA LEU A 62 -6.05 6.59 -3.86
C LEU A 62 -5.18 7.75 -3.35
N THR A 63 -4.65 8.57 -4.25
CA THR A 63 -3.86 9.76 -3.90
C THR A 63 -4.69 10.71 -3.04
N ARG A 64 -5.93 10.99 -3.47
CA ARG A 64 -6.88 11.80 -2.72
C ARG A 64 -7.16 11.23 -1.33
N SER A 65 -7.36 9.91 -1.26
CA SER A 65 -7.57 9.22 0.01
C SER A 65 -6.39 9.37 0.98
N LEU A 66 -5.15 9.37 0.47
CA LEU A 66 -3.95 9.62 1.27
C LEU A 66 -3.79 11.09 1.68
N THR A 67 -4.20 12.04 0.85
CA THR A 67 -4.01 13.48 1.13
C THR A 67 -5.10 14.05 2.02
N GLU A 68 -6.34 13.63 1.82
CA GLU A 68 -7.53 14.17 2.49
C GLU A 68 -8.02 13.28 3.64
N GLY A 69 -7.44 12.08 3.81
CA GLY A 69 -7.89 11.13 4.83
C GLY A 69 -9.25 10.48 4.49
N ALA A 70 -9.57 10.34 3.20
CA ALA A 70 -10.85 9.78 2.78
C ALA A 70 -11.01 8.30 3.16
N THR A 71 -12.25 7.92 3.47
CA THR A 71 -12.63 6.55 3.81
C THR A 71 -12.77 5.68 2.56
N PHE A 72 -12.77 4.35 2.75
CA PHE A 72 -13.06 3.41 1.67
C PHE A 72 -14.42 3.71 1.01
N ARG A 73 -15.43 4.09 1.79
CA ARG A 73 -16.76 4.40 1.26
C ARG A 73 -16.73 5.60 0.32
N GLN A 74 -16.05 6.69 0.70
CA GLN A 74 -15.89 7.86 -0.15
C GLN A 74 -15.11 7.52 -1.43
N PHE A 75 -14.03 6.74 -1.32
CA PHE A 75 -13.30 6.24 -2.48
C PHE A 75 -14.19 5.41 -3.43
N GLN A 76 -15.03 4.54 -2.87
CA GLN A 76 -15.95 3.69 -3.62
C GLN A 76 -17.04 4.53 -4.32
N ASP A 77 -17.70 5.43 -3.59
CA ASP A 77 -18.78 6.27 -4.09
C ASP A 77 -18.32 7.20 -5.23
N GLU A 78 -17.05 7.59 -5.24
CA GLU A 78 -16.44 8.40 -6.31
C GLU A 78 -16.03 7.54 -7.52
N LEU A 79 -15.40 6.40 -7.27
CA LEU A 79 -14.78 5.59 -8.32
C LEU A 79 -15.77 4.68 -9.05
N GLU A 80 -16.79 4.14 -8.37
CA GLU A 80 -17.75 3.23 -9.00
C GLU A 80 -18.50 3.87 -10.17
N PRO A 81 -19.07 5.09 -10.05
CA PRO A 81 -19.74 5.74 -11.17
C PRO A 81 -18.80 6.00 -12.36
N LEU A 82 -17.52 6.34 -12.10
CA LEU A 82 -16.51 6.53 -13.14
C LEU A 82 -16.24 5.22 -13.89
N LEU A 83 -15.97 4.14 -13.16
CA LEU A 83 -15.72 2.83 -13.74
C LEU A 83 -16.94 2.29 -14.48
N GLN A 84 -18.15 2.54 -13.98
CA GLN A 84 -19.38 2.13 -14.64
C GLN A 84 -19.56 2.84 -15.98
N ARG A 85 -19.39 4.17 -16.03
CA ARG A 85 -19.46 4.95 -17.28
C ARG A 85 -18.43 4.49 -18.30
N LYS A 86 -17.25 4.09 -17.85
CA LYS A 86 -16.18 3.59 -18.71
C LYS A 86 -16.35 2.11 -19.12
N GLY A 87 -17.36 1.41 -18.58
CA GLY A 87 -17.60 -0.01 -18.85
C GLY A 87 -16.67 -0.97 -18.11
N TRP A 88 -15.93 -0.50 -17.11
CA TRP A 88 -14.94 -1.27 -16.34
C TRP A 88 -15.47 -1.89 -15.05
N LEU A 89 -16.69 -1.56 -14.63
CA LEU A 89 -17.32 -2.18 -13.47
C LEU A 89 -18.11 -3.44 -13.87
N GLY A 90 -17.94 -4.54 -13.12
CA GLY A 90 -18.71 -5.78 -13.27
C GLY A 90 -17.87 -7.01 -13.61
N ARG A 91 -18.52 -8.01 -14.22
CA ARG A 91 -17.90 -9.28 -14.62
C ARG A 91 -17.54 -9.29 -16.10
N GLY A 92 -16.47 -10.00 -16.44
CA GLY A 92 -16.06 -10.25 -17.82
C GLY A 92 -14.79 -9.51 -18.24
N LEU A 93 -14.46 -9.64 -19.51
CA LEU A 93 -13.33 -8.98 -20.15
C LEU A 93 -13.77 -7.63 -20.75
N VAL A 94 -12.80 -6.75 -20.96
CA VAL A 94 -12.95 -5.49 -21.69
C VAL A 94 -12.07 -5.61 -22.93
N ALA A 95 -12.66 -5.37 -24.10
CA ALA A 95 -11.95 -5.24 -25.37
C ALA A 95 -12.26 -3.87 -25.97
N ASP A 96 -11.41 -3.39 -26.87
CA ASP A 96 -11.68 -2.21 -27.68
C ASP A 96 -12.54 -2.54 -28.92
N GLU A 97 -12.78 -1.52 -29.74
CA GLU A 97 -13.59 -1.61 -30.96
C GLU A 97 -12.97 -2.57 -31.99
N ASP A 98 -11.64 -2.73 -31.97
CA ASP A 98 -10.88 -3.65 -32.83
C ASP A 98 -10.84 -5.09 -32.26
N GLY A 99 -11.46 -5.33 -31.10
CA GLY A 99 -11.51 -6.63 -30.44
C GLY A 99 -10.23 -6.99 -29.66
N VAL A 100 -9.29 -6.06 -29.49
CA VAL A 100 -8.07 -6.28 -28.71
C VAL A 100 -8.40 -6.28 -27.23
N LEU A 101 -7.91 -7.30 -26.51
CA LEU A 101 -8.15 -7.45 -25.08
C LEU A 101 -7.49 -6.32 -24.28
N GLN A 102 -8.31 -5.45 -23.69
CA GLN A 102 -7.89 -4.35 -22.83
C GLN A 102 -7.85 -4.76 -21.33
N GLY A 103 -8.45 -5.88 -20.95
CA GLY A 103 -8.28 -6.45 -19.62
C GLY A 103 -9.55 -7.05 -19.05
N LYS A 104 -9.71 -6.95 -17.72
CA LYS A 104 -10.79 -7.57 -16.96
C LYS A 104 -11.51 -6.52 -16.10
N LYS A 105 -12.84 -6.55 -16.15
CA LYS A 105 -13.69 -5.68 -15.33
C LYS A 105 -13.41 -5.87 -13.83
N LEU A 106 -13.61 -4.80 -13.07
CA LEU A 106 -13.46 -4.75 -11.63
C LEU A 106 -14.80 -5.07 -10.96
N MET A 107 -14.75 -6.04 -10.05
CA MET A 107 -15.86 -6.28 -9.15
C MET A 107 -15.81 -5.29 -7.97
N PRO A 108 -16.95 -4.86 -7.41
CA PRO A 108 -17.00 -3.93 -6.28
C PRO A 108 -16.10 -4.35 -5.10
N TYR A 109 -16.12 -5.63 -4.72
CA TYR A 109 -15.26 -6.14 -3.64
C TYR A 109 -13.76 -6.00 -3.93
N ARG A 110 -13.34 -5.95 -5.20
CA ARG A 110 -11.92 -5.75 -5.56
C ARG A 110 -11.48 -4.32 -5.25
N LEU A 111 -12.39 -3.35 -5.23
CA LEU A 111 -12.08 -1.97 -4.85
C LEU A 111 -11.62 -1.91 -3.40
N ASP A 112 -12.23 -2.67 -2.49
CA ASP A 112 -11.77 -2.77 -1.09
C ASP A 112 -10.33 -3.29 -1.01
N THR A 113 -10.02 -4.37 -1.74
CA THR A 113 -8.66 -4.92 -1.78
C THR A 113 -7.66 -3.93 -2.35
N ILE A 114 -8.00 -3.25 -3.45
CA ILE A 114 -7.15 -2.23 -4.08
C ILE A 114 -6.89 -1.09 -3.10
N PHE A 115 -7.94 -0.57 -2.48
CA PHE A 115 -7.87 0.50 -1.49
C PHE A 115 -6.99 0.11 -0.31
N ARG A 116 -7.37 -0.94 0.42
CA ARG A 116 -6.69 -1.36 1.65
C ARG A 116 -5.22 -1.68 1.39
N THR A 117 -4.92 -2.41 0.32
CA THR A 117 -3.54 -2.83 0.02
C THR A 117 -2.66 -1.63 -0.30
N ASN A 118 -3.11 -0.71 -1.17
CA ASN A 118 -2.32 0.45 -1.55
C ASN A 118 -2.14 1.43 -0.40
N ILE A 119 -3.20 1.73 0.35
CA ILE A 119 -3.15 2.62 1.49
C ILE A 119 -2.22 2.06 2.57
N GLN A 120 -2.38 0.78 2.95
CA GLN A 120 -1.50 0.15 3.95
C GLN A 120 -0.03 0.13 3.49
N SER A 121 0.22 -0.14 2.21
CA SER A 121 1.57 -0.15 1.64
C SER A 121 2.22 1.23 1.67
N ALA A 122 1.47 2.29 1.35
CA ALA A 122 1.96 3.66 1.39
C ALA A 122 2.34 4.09 2.81
N TYR A 123 1.48 3.80 3.80
CA TYR A 123 1.78 4.06 5.22
C TYR A 123 2.97 3.25 5.72
N ALA A 124 3.07 1.97 5.34
CA ALA A 124 4.21 1.13 5.70
C ALA A 124 5.53 1.68 5.15
N ALA A 125 5.55 2.13 3.89
CA ALA A 125 6.72 2.75 3.28
C ALA A 125 7.11 4.07 3.98
N GLY A 126 6.14 4.91 4.31
CA GLY A 126 6.39 6.14 5.07
C GLY A 126 6.98 5.88 6.46
N ARG A 127 6.44 4.88 7.17
CA ARG A 127 6.98 4.44 8.48
C ARG A 127 8.39 3.86 8.34
N TYR A 128 8.66 3.11 7.27
CA TYR A 128 10.00 2.57 7.02
C TYR A 128 11.03 3.67 6.80
N GLN A 129 10.72 4.67 5.98
CA GLN A 129 11.58 5.83 5.77
C GLN A 129 11.86 6.59 7.08
N GLN A 130 10.84 6.74 7.93
CA GLN A 130 11.01 7.34 9.25
C GLN A 130 11.96 6.52 10.14
N GLN A 131 11.75 5.20 10.21
CA GLN A 131 12.59 4.32 11.02
C GLN A 131 14.04 4.30 10.51
N MET A 132 14.24 4.26 9.19
CA MET A 132 15.55 4.34 8.57
C MET A 132 16.27 5.65 8.87
N SER A 133 15.56 6.79 8.91
CA SER A 133 16.17 8.08 9.28
C SER A 133 16.70 8.12 10.73
N ASN A 134 16.24 7.19 11.58
CA ASN A 134 16.62 7.09 12.98
C ASN A 134 17.42 5.79 13.29
N VAL A 135 17.93 5.10 12.26
CA VAL A 135 18.59 3.81 12.44
C VAL A 135 19.93 3.92 13.16
N ALA A 136 20.59 5.09 13.10
CA ALA A 136 21.83 5.34 13.83
C ALA A 136 21.62 5.29 15.35
N ASP A 137 20.55 5.90 15.83
CA ASP A 137 20.22 5.94 17.27
C ASP A 137 19.41 4.71 17.71
N ARG A 138 18.67 4.09 16.78
CA ARG A 138 17.84 2.90 17.02
C ARG A 138 18.14 1.80 16.00
N PRO A 139 19.32 1.16 16.09
CA PRO A 139 19.79 0.21 15.10
C PRO A 139 19.07 -1.13 15.15
N TYR A 140 18.35 -1.43 16.24
CA TYR A 140 17.69 -2.72 16.45
C TYR A 140 16.17 -2.61 16.35
N TRP A 141 15.59 -3.49 15.54
CA TRP A 141 14.16 -3.53 15.26
C TRP A 141 13.59 -4.88 15.66
N GLN A 142 12.38 -4.87 16.22
CA GLN A 142 11.68 -6.07 16.60
C GLN A 142 10.65 -6.47 15.54
N TYR A 143 10.64 -7.75 15.22
CA TYR A 143 9.61 -8.37 14.40
C TYR A 143 8.34 -8.56 15.24
N ASN A 144 7.29 -7.79 14.93
CA ASN A 144 6.00 -7.87 15.61
C ASN A 144 4.94 -8.45 14.66
N ALA A 145 4.49 -9.66 14.98
CA ALA A 145 3.37 -10.31 14.32
C ALA A 145 2.08 -10.09 15.13
N VAL A 146 0.94 -10.01 14.45
CA VAL A 146 -0.37 -9.79 15.08
C VAL A 146 -0.78 -10.96 15.99
N MET A 147 -0.23 -12.17 15.75
CA MET A 147 -0.48 -13.38 16.53
C MET A 147 -1.97 -13.76 16.62
N ASP A 148 -2.71 -13.52 15.54
CA ASP A 148 -4.09 -13.96 15.38
C ASP A 148 -4.19 -15.37 14.76
N ASN A 149 -5.41 -15.91 14.64
CA ASN A 149 -5.66 -17.21 14.02
C ASN A 149 -5.29 -17.29 12.52
N ARG A 150 -4.96 -16.17 11.87
CA ARG A 150 -4.54 -16.08 10.48
C ARG A 150 -3.03 -15.95 10.34
N THR A 151 -2.31 -15.81 11.45
CA THR A 151 -0.87 -15.65 11.47
C THR A 151 -0.21 -16.97 11.06
N ARG A 152 0.57 -16.92 9.99
CA ARG A 152 1.28 -18.10 9.48
C ARG A 152 2.33 -18.58 10.49
N PRO A 153 2.56 -19.90 10.65
CA PRO A 153 3.55 -20.43 11.60
C PRO A 153 4.94 -19.83 11.43
N THR A 154 5.37 -19.59 10.19
CA THR A 154 6.66 -18.96 9.88
C THR A 154 6.79 -17.54 10.43
N HIS A 155 5.70 -16.75 10.44
CA HIS A 155 5.68 -15.40 11.02
C HIS A 155 5.59 -15.45 12.54
N SER A 156 4.81 -16.38 13.08
CA SER A 156 4.75 -16.62 14.53
C SER A 156 6.12 -16.98 15.11
N ALA A 157 6.91 -17.80 14.42
CA ALA A 157 8.24 -18.21 14.85
C ALA A 157 9.25 -17.05 14.91
N LEU A 158 8.99 -15.97 14.17
CA LEU A 158 9.80 -14.75 14.17
C LEU A 158 9.30 -13.69 15.15
N ASN A 159 8.10 -13.85 15.71
CA ASN A 159 7.53 -12.86 16.63
C ASN A 159 8.43 -12.61 17.84
N GLY A 160 8.65 -11.34 18.16
CA GLY A 160 9.51 -10.90 19.27
C GLY A 160 11.01 -10.91 18.96
N ARG A 161 11.45 -11.49 17.84
CA ARG A 161 12.87 -11.51 17.47
C ARG A 161 13.38 -10.12 17.09
N ILE A 162 14.62 -9.84 17.47
CA ILE A 162 15.29 -8.56 17.23
C ILE A 162 16.32 -8.73 16.12
N PHE A 163 16.33 -7.80 15.17
CA PHE A 163 17.26 -7.76 14.05
C PHE A 163 17.88 -6.38 13.93
N ALA A 164 19.08 -6.29 13.36
CA ALA A 164 19.59 -5.00 12.91
C ALA A 164 18.68 -4.45 11.79
N GLY A 165 18.34 -3.17 11.84
CA GLY A 165 17.45 -2.51 10.88
C GLY A 165 17.97 -2.53 9.44
N THR A 166 19.29 -2.72 9.26
CA THR A 166 19.95 -2.84 7.96
C THR A 166 19.87 -4.26 7.36
N THR A 167 19.56 -5.28 8.15
CA THR A 167 19.46 -6.68 7.70
C THR A 167 18.17 -6.91 6.89
N ARG A 168 18.14 -7.92 6.01
CA ARG A 168 16.96 -8.32 5.22
C ARG A 168 15.68 -8.48 6.07
N TYR A 169 15.79 -9.01 7.28
CA TYR A 169 14.67 -9.19 8.21
C TYR A 169 14.22 -7.90 8.91
N GLY A 170 15.02 -6.83 8.86
CA GLY A 170 14.63 -5.49 9.28
C GLY A 170 13.78 -4.79 8.22
N ARG A 171 14.01 -5.03 6.92
CA ARG A 171 13.23 -4.40 5.85
C ARG A 171 11.79 -4.93 5.85
N PRO A 172 10.76 -4.07 5.92
CA PRO A 172 9.38 -4.52 5.82
C PRO A 172 9.14 -5.10 4.42
N SER A 173 8.61 -6.32 4.37
CA SER A 173 8.07 -6.83 3.11
C SER A 173 6.83 -6.00 2.75
N THR A 174 6.58 -5.85 1.44
CA THR A 174 5.42 -5.14 0.88
C THR A 174 4.06 -5.66 1.36
N HIS A 175 4.02 -6.78 2.08
CA HIS A 175 2.81 -7.41 2.59
C HIS A 175 2.81 -7.45 4.12
N ARG A 176 2.00 -6.57 4.73
CA ARG A 176 1.61 -6.55 6.16
C ARG A 176 2.74 -6.95 7.13
N MET A 177 3.72 -6.09 7.34
CA MET A 177 4.61 -6.21 8.49
C MET A 177 4.64 -4.91 9.29
N ALA A 178 4.45 -5.04 10.60
CA ALA A 178 4.66 -3.95 11.56
C ALA A 178 6.00 -4.20 12.25
N THR A 179 7.12 -4.01 11.54
CA THR A 179 8.42 -3.91 12.21
C THR A 179 8.41 -2.66 13.08
N THR A 180 8.68 -2.82 14.38
CA THR A 180 8.69 -1.72 15.35
C THR A 180 10.11 -1.54 15.87
N ALA A 181 10.60 -0.29 15.95
CA ALA A 181 11.88 0.01 16.57
C ALA A 181 11.87 -0.49 18.03
N ALA A 182 12.80 -1.37 18.40
CA ALA A 182 12.92 -1.84 19.77
C ALA A 182 13.49 -0.68 20.60
N ALA A 183 12.71 -0.14 21.54
CA ALA A 183 13.22 0.81 22.50
C ALA A 183 13.93 0.04 23.62
N GLY A 184 15.24 0.29 23.77
CA GLY A 184 16.02 0.05 24.99
C GLY A 184 15.90 -1.34 25.61
N PHE A 185 16.68 -2.30 25.09
CA PHE A 185 17.19 -3.42 25.89
C PHE A 185 18.54 -3.83 25.30
N ALA A 186 19.59 -3.12 25.72
CA ALA A 186 20.93 -3.66 25.76
C ALA A 186 21.23 -3.92 27.25
N PRO A 187 21.75 -5.10 27.65
CA PRO A 187 22.56 -5.16 28.86
C PRO A 187 23.87 -4.38 28.67
#